data_AF-A0A537JSI3-F1
#
_entry.id   AF-A0A537JSI3-F1
#
_cell.length_a   1.000
_cell.length_b   1.000
_cell.length_c   1.000
_cell.angle_alpha   90.00
_cell.angle_beta   90.00
_cell.angle_gamma   90.00
#
_symmetry.space_group_name_H-M   'P 1'
#
loop_
_entity.id
_entity.type
_entity.pdbx_description
1 polymer ?
#
loop_
_entity_poly.entity_id
_entity_poly.type
_entity_poly.pdbx_seq_one_letter_code
_entity_poly.pdbx_strand_id
1 'polypeptide(L)'
;MFARLFKPAAESQTQQSISIAFEKVNTQESKGSSKFIQTTATTIENIVDKGAGKALGELLTSTEKVNVVEVKGKGGSRYDPGTKTIYWNPKRAIVTTNGTKLSPASGLNHEADHAADAIKDPIGHAARTNTPDPNYDNAEEKRVIQGSEQSTSFLLGETKQGQTTRTDHDAVQIIITKDPMSTKGKTINLPGTLPPVIIKSKPKKNHESD
;
A
#
# COMPACT_ATOMS: atom_id res chain seq x y z
N MET A 1 -48.62 0.36 -25.91
CA MET A 1 -47.19 0.06 -25.70
C MET A 1 -46.61 1.16 -24.80
N PHE A 2 -46.35 0.86 -23.54
CA PHE A 2 -45.76 1.81 -22.59
C PHE A 2 -44.24 1.82 -22.76
N ALA A 3 -43.68 2.93 -23.24
CA ALA A 3 -42.25 3.19 -23.15
C ALA A 3 -41.91 3.52 -21.68
N ARG A 4 -41.22 2.61 -20.99
CA ARG A 4 -40.59 2.90 -19.69
C ARG A 4 -39.47 3.91 -19.96
N LEU A 5 -39.70 5.18 -19.59
CA LEU A 5 -38.60 6.11 -19.32
C LEU A 5 -37.79 5.54 -18.15
N PHE A 6 -36.64 4.95 -18.45
CA PHE A 6 -35.60 4.75 -17.47
C PHE A 6 -35.07 6.14 -17.09
N LYS A 7 -35.46 6.63 -15.91
CA LYS A 7 -34.68 7.67 -15.24
C LYS A 7 -33.31 7.07 -14.92
N PRO A 8 -32.20 7.74 -15.26
CA PRO A 8 -30.90 7.32 -14.73
C PRO A 8 -30.96 7.37 -13.20
N ALA A 9 -30.40 6.34 -12.55
CA ALA A 9 -30.29 6.29 -11.10
C ALA A 9 -29.49 7.51 -10.62
N ALA A 10 -29.90 8.12 -9.50
CA ALA A 10 -29.12 9.18 -8.87
C ALA A 10 -27.75 8.60 -8.49
N GLU A 11 -26.67 9.23 -8.98
CA GLU A 11 -25.30 8.89 -8.58
C GLU A 11 -25.17 8.97 -7.06
N SER A 12 -24.56 7.96 -6.46
CA SER A 12 -24.31 7.97 -5.03
C SER A 12 -23.34 9.10 -4.68
N GLN A 13 -23.38 9.62 -3.45
CA GLN A 13 -22.39 10.62 -3.00
C GLN A 13 -20.95 10.11 -3.17
N THR A 14 -20.74 8.79 -3.10
CA THR A 14 -19.46 8.14 -3.39
C THR A 14 -19.06 8.31 -4.86
N GLN A 15 -19.95 8.07 -5.83
CA GLN A 15 -19.69 8.29 -7.26
C GLN A 15 -19.45 9.77 -7.59
N GLN A 16 -20.18 10.68 -6.96
CA GLN A 16 -19.94 12.12 -7.10
C GLN A 16 -18.58 12.52 -6.54
N SER A 17 -18.18 11.96 -5.39
CA SER A 17 -16.86 12.19 -4.79
C SER A 17 -15.73 11.63 -5.65
N ILE A 18 -15.96 10.52 -6.36
CA ILE A 18 -15.02 9.88 -7.29
C ILE A 18 -14.85 10.72 -8.57
N SER A 19 -15.93 11.22 -9.15
CA SER A 19 -15.87 12.12 -10.32
C SER A 19 -15.11 13.41 -9.99
N ILE A 20 -15.34 13.98 -8.80
CA ILE A 20 -14.60 15.14 -8.29
C ILE A 20 -13.13 14.81 -8.00
N ALA A 21 -12.82 13.61 -7.50
CA ALA A 21 -11.46 13.14 -7.31
C ALA A 21 -10.70 13.00 -8.64
N PHE A 22 -11.36 12.52 -9.70
CA PHE A 22 -10.81 12.46 -11.05
C PHE A 22 -10.49 13.84 -11.62
N GLU A 23 -11.41 14.81 -11.48
CA GLU A 23 -11.15 16.19 -11.91
C GLU A 23 -9.97 16.82 -11.15
N LYS A 24 -9.81 16.51 -9.85
CA LYS A 24 -8.71 17.03 -9.02
C LYS A 24 -7.34 16.42 -9.37
N VAL A 25 -7.28 15.12 -9.65
CA VAL A 25 -6.00 14.46 -10.06
C VAL A 25 -5.62 14.83 -11.50
N ASN A 26 -6.59 15.16 -12.35
CA ASN A 26 -6.38 15.48 -13.77
C ASN A 26 -6.12 16.98 -14.06
N THR A 27 -5.65 17.74 -13.08
CA THR A 27 -5.37 19.17 -13.25
C THR A 27 -4.08 19.41 -14.07
N GLN A 28 -4.05 20.55 -14.78
CA GLN A 28 -2.91 21.02 -15.60
C GLN A 28 -1.60 21.24 -14.81
N GLU A 29 -1.60 21.05 -13.48
CA GLU A 29 -0.40 21.12 -12.62
C GLU A 29 0.40 19.80 -12.58
N SER A 30 -0.19 18.68 -13.02
CA SER A 30 0.46 17.37 -12.97
C SER A 30 1.58 17.26 -14.03
N LYS A 31 2.83 17.08 -13.56
CA LYS A 31 4.02 16.93 -14.43
C LYS A 31 4.40 15.47 -14.70
N GLY A 32 3.60 14.52 -14.20
CA GLY A 32 3.81 13.09 -14.41
C GLY A 32 3.54 12.67 -15.85
N SER A 33 3.98 11.47 -16.23
CA SER A 33 3.55 10.91 -17.53
C SER A 33 2.03 10.68 -17.51
N SER A 34 1.35 10.93 -18.64
CA SER A 34 -0.11 10.70 -18.76
C SER A 34 -0.52 9.29 -18.29
N LYS A 35 0.29 8.28 -18.62
CA LYS A 35 0.07 6.91 -18.15
C LYS A 35 0.14 6.75 -16.64
N PHE A 36 1.10 7.41 -15.98
CA PHE A 36 1.23 7.37 -14.53
C PHE A 36 0.07 8.09 -13.82
N ILE A 37 -0.33 9.25 -14.33
CA ILE A 37 -1.48 10.00 -13.81
C ILE A 37 -2.74 9.14 -13.89
N GLN A 38 -3.01 8.54 -15.05
CA GLN A 38 -4.17 7.67 -15.23
C GLN A 38 -4.09 6.42 -14.33
N THR A 39 -2.92 5.79 -14.23
CA THR A 39 -2.72 4.64 -13.33
C THR A 39 -3.01 5.00 -11.88
N THR A 40 -2.55 6.18 -11.43
CA THR A 40 -2.78 6.67 -10.07
C THR A 40 -4.27 6.93 -9.83
N ALA A 41 -4.93 7.69 -10.72
CA ALA A 41 -6.34 8.01 -10.59
C ALA A 41 -7.22 6.75 -10.55
N THR A 42 -7.05 5.83 -11.50
CA THR A 42 -7.80 4.57 -11.55
C THR A 42 -7.51 3.69 -10.34
N THR A 43 -6.29 3.69 -9.81
CA THR A 43 -5.99 2.91 -8.59
C THR A 43 -6.72 3.49 -7.39
N ILE A 44 -6.72 4.82 -7.21
CA ILE A 44 -7.43 5.50 -6.13
C ILE A 44 -8.93 5.22 -6.21
N GLU A 45 -9.53 5.36 -7.40
CA GLU A 45 -10.94 5.04 -7.65
C GLU A 45 -11.27 3.60 -7.19
N ASN A 46 -10.49 2.62 -7.65
CA ASN A 46 -10.74 1.22 -7.29
C ASN A 46 -10.58 0.95 -5.78
N ILE A 47 -9.67 1.63 -5.09
CA ILE A 47 -9.52 1.52 -3.63
C ILE A 47 -10.77 2.13 -2.95
N VAL A 48 -11.22 3.29 -3.39
CA VAL A 48 -12.40 3.99 -2.83
C VAL A 48 -13.69 3.22 -3.10
N ASP A 49 -13.88 2.69 -4.30
CA ASP A 49 -15.05 1.89 -4.69
C ASP A 49 -15.22 0.62 -3.84
N LYS A 50 -14.09 0.03 -3.41
CA LYS A 50 -14.08 -1.10 -2.49
C LYS A 50 -14.25 -0.70 -1.02
N GLY A 51 -14.42 0.59 -0.74
CA GLY A 51 -14.54 1.13 0.63
C GLY A 51 -13.23 1.19 1.40
N ALA A 52 -12.09 0.91 0.77
CA ALA A 52 -10.78 0.87 1.41
C ALA A 52 -10.09 2.25 1.49
N GLY A 53 -10.58 3.24 0.74
CA GLY A 53 -9.88 4.51 0.51
C GLY A 53 -10.14 5.62 1.52
N LYS A 54 -10.33 5.32 2.82
CA LYS A 54 -10.65 6.37 3.82
C LYS A 54 -9.58 7.48 3.85
N ALA A 55 -8.30 7.12 3.98
CA ALA A 55 -7.20 8.09 3.99
C ALA A 55 -7.11 8.88 2.68
N LEU A 56 -7.25 8.20 1.54
CA LEU A 56 -7.30 8.85 0.23
C LEU A 56 -8.48 9.83 0.11
N GLY A 57 -9.66 9.48 0.63
CA GLY A 57 -10.82 10.38 0.67
C GLY A 57 -10.58 11.62 1.52
N GLU A 58 -9.90 11.47 2.66
CA GLU A 58 -9.47 12.60 3.50
C GLU A 58 -8.50 13.52 2.75
N LEU A 59 -7.51 12.95 2.04
CA LEU A 59 -6.58 13.74 1.23
C LEU A 59 -7.27 14.45 0.06
N LEU A 60 -8.19 13.78 -0.64
CA LEU A 60 -8.93 14.34 -1.78
C LEU A 60 -9.88 15.48 -1.39
N THR A 61 -10.26 15.55 -0.12
CA THR A 61 -11.13 16.61 0.43
C THR A 61 -10.36 17.66 1.24
N SER A 62 -9.07 17.45 1.48
CA SER A 62 -8.19 18.39 2.17
C SER A 62 -7.91 19.66 1.35
N THR A 63 -7.65 20.77 2.05
CA THR A 63 -7.10 22.00 1.45
C THR A 63 -5.57 21.94 1.26
N GLU A 64 -4.92 21.00 1.94
CA GLU A 64 -3.48 20.75 1.81
C GLU A 64 -3.16 19.94 0.56
N LYS A 65 -2.10 20.32 -0.16
CA LYS A 65 -1.63 19.57 -1.33
C LYS A 65 -0.68 18.45 -0.89
N VAL A 66 -0.97 17.22 -1.33
CA VAL A 66 -0.08 16.06 -1.23
C VAL A 66 0.34 15.62 -2.63
N ASN A 67 1.63 15.48 -2.87
CA ASN A 67 2.16 15.05 -4.17
C ASN A 67 2.21 13.52 -4.25
N VAL A 68 2.00 12.98 -5.45
CA VAL A 68 2.26 11.56 -5.75
C VAL A 68 3.30 11.46 -6.87
N VAL A 69 4.44 10.82 -6.59
CA VAL A 69 5.58 10.72 -7.50
C VAL A 69 5.89 9.26 -7.81
N GLU A 70 6.05 8.93 -9.10
CA GLU A 70 6.35 7.57 -9.54
C GLU A 70 7.74 7.11 -9.08
N VAL A 71 7.77 5.98 -8.38
CA VAL A 71 9.00 5.21 -8.13
C VAL A 71 9.12 4.13 -9.19
N LYS A 72 10.27 4.08 -9.86
CA LYS A 72 10.57 3.10 -10.91
C LYS A 72 11.45 1.96 -10.39
N GLY A 73 11.42 0.83 -11.10
CA GLY A 73 12.25 -0.32 -10.77
C GLY A 73 11.82 -1.03 -9.48
N LYS A 74 12.79 -1.36 -8.61
CA LYS A 74 12.57 -2.16 -7.38
C LYS A 74 12.34 -1.33 -6.12
N GLY A 75 12.36 0.01 -6.20
CA GLY A 75 12.19 0.89 -5.04
C GLY A 75 10.81 0.75 -4.39
N GLY A 76 10.77 0.79 -3.06
CA GLY A 76 9.53 0.77 -2.26
C GLY A 76 8.73 2.06 -2.39
N SER A 77 7.46 1.99 -2.00
CA SER A 77 6.68 3.19 -1.70
C SER A 77 7.14 3.79 -0.37
N ARG A 78 6.94 5.09 -0.18
CA ARG A 78 7.20 5.81 1.07
C ARG A 78 6.50 7.17 1.08
N TYR A 79 6.15 7.66 2.26
CA TYR A 79 5.75 9.05 2.47
C TYR A 79 6.92 9.88 3.00
N ASP A 80 7.03 11.12 2.50
CA ASP A 80 7.94 12.14 3.03
C ASP A 80 7.13 13.30 3.61
N PRO A 81 7.08 13.47 4.96
CA PRO A 81 6.32 14.54 5.60
C PRO A 81 6.92 15.93 5.35
N GLY A 82 8.24 16.04 5.11
CA GLY A 82 8.90 17.31 4.87
C GLY A 82 8.52 17.94 3.53
N THR A 83 8.26 17.11 2.53
CA THR A 83 7.81 17.55 1.19
C THR A 83 6.35 17.25 0.89
N LYS A 84 5.61 16.66 1.85
CA LYS A 84 4.24 16.15 1.68
C LYS A 84 4.10 15.32 0.40
N THR A 85 5.02 14.39 0.19
CA THR A 85 5.11 13.61 -1.06
C THR A 85 5.02 12.13 -0.78
N ILE A 86 4.04 11.49 -1.40
CA ILE A 86 3.95 10.04 -1.53
C ILE A 86 4.77 9.62 -2.74
N TYR A 87 5.85 8.90 -2.50
CA TYR A 87 6.59 8.21 -3.53
C TYR A 87 5.97 6.83 -3.69
N TRP A 88 5.38 6.54 -4.85
CA TRP A 88 4.60 5.31 -5.05
C TRP A 88 5.14 4.49 -6.22
N ASN A 89 5.36 3.19 -5.98
CA ASN A 89 5.70 2.25 -7.04
C ASN A 89 4.46 1.44 -7.48
N PRO A 90 3.84 1.76 -8.63
CA PRO A 90 2.61 1.09 -9.10
C PRO A 90 2.83 -0.38 -9.53
N LYS A 91 4.08 -0.86 -9.52
CA LYS A 91 4.45 -2.21 -10.00
C LYS A 91 5.02 -3.09 -8.90
N ARG A 92 5.20 -2.59 -7.68
CA ARG A 92 5.86 -3.32 -6.59
C ARG A 92 4.84 -3.76 -5.53
N ALA A 93 4.36 -4.99 -5.68
CA ALA A 93 3.71 -5.72 -4.60
C ALA A 93 4.78 -6.31 -3.65
N ILE A 94 4.37 -6.68 -2.44
CA ILE A 94 5.24 -7.36 -1.48
C ILE A 94 4.62 -8.68 -1.01
N VAL A 95 5.50 -9.58 -0.57
CA VAL A 95 5.14 -10.72 0.27
C VAL A 95 5.70 -10.44 1.65
N THR A 96 4.85 -10.41 2.66
CA THR A 96 5.21 -10.16 4.06
C THR A 96 5.85 -11.38 4.70
N THR A 97 6.45 -11.22 5.88
CA THR A 97 7.09 -12.31 6.64
C THR A 97 6.17 -13.49 6.94
N ASN A 98 4.86 -13.25 7.06
CA ASN A 98 3.86 -14.30 7.26
C ASN A 98 3.29 -14.88 5.94
N GLY A 99 3.82 -14.47 4.79
CA GLY A 99 3.42 -14.97 3.47
C GLY A 99 2.22 -14.25 2.84
N THR A 100 1.64 -13.25 3.51
CA THR A 100 0.56 -12.43 2.93
C THR A 100 1.12 -11.60 1.77
N LYS A 101 0.31 -11.45 0.72
CA LYS A 101 0.68 -10.63 -0.44
C LYS A 101 -0.10 -9.34 -0.43
N LEU A 102 0.59 -8.21 -0.53
CA LEU A 102 -0.02 -6.88 -0.59
C LEU A 102 0.27 -6.24 -1.94
N SER A 103 -0.75 -5.71 -2.60
CA SER A 103 -0.63 -5.06 -3.90
C SER A 103 0.00 -3.67 -3.79
N PRO A 104 0.45 -3.07 -4.93
CA PRO A 104 0.80 -1.66 -4.96
C PRO A 104 -0.32 -0.73 -4.48
N ALA A 105 -1.60 -1.09 -4.65
CA ALA A 105 -2.73 -0.33 -4.16
C ALA A 105 -2.79 -0.29 -2.62
N SER A 106 -2.54 -1.42 -1.96
CA SER A 106 -2.37 -1.47 -0.50
C SER A 106 -1.20 -0.61 -0.05
N GLY A 107 -0.07 -0.67 -0.77
CA GLY A 107 1.07 0.21 -0.52
C GLY A 107 0.75 1.69 -0.71
N LEU A 108 -0.05 2.07 -1.72
CA LEU A 108 -0.46 3.48 -1.91
C LEU A 108 -1.29 3.98 -0.72
N ASN A 109 -2.27 3.20 -0.28
CA ASN A 109 -3.17 3.61 0.80
C ASN A 109 -2.45 3.62 2.16
N HIS A 110 -1.45 2.75 2.35
CA HIS A 110 -0.54 2.80 3.50
C HIS A 110 0.16 4.16 3.58
N GLU A 111 0.83 4.60 2.50
CA GLU A 111 1.49 5.92 2.49
C GLU A 111 0.51 7.09 2.59
N ALA A 112 -0.69 6.93 2.02
CA ALA A 112 -1.75 7.93 2.12
C ALA A 112 -2.25 8.11 3.55
N ASP A 113 -2.25 7.05 4.37
CA ASP A 113 -2.62 7.13 5.77
C ASP A 113 -1.60 7.93 6.58
N HIS A 114 -0.30 7.70 6.38
CA HIS A 114 0.74 8.55 6.96
C HIS A 114 0.55 10.02 6.57
N ALA A 115 0.25 10.30 5.29
CA ALA A 115 0.04 11.66 4.82
C ALA A 115 -1.19 12.32 5.45
N ALA A 116 -2.32 11.60 5.53
CA ALA A 116 -3.55 12.10 6.13
C ALA A 116 -3.36 12.37 7.64
N ASP A 117 -2.69 11.46 8.33
CA ASP A 117 -2.37 11.58 9.75
C ASP A 117 -1.42 12.76 10.04
N ALA A 118 -0.36 12.93 9.24
CA ALA A 118 0.57 14.05 9.36
C ALA A 118 -0.11 15.42 9.15
N ILE A 119 -1.16 15.48 8.32
CA ILE A 119 -1.95 16.71 8.12
C ILE A 119 -2.90 16.94 9.29
N LYS A 120 -3.57 15.90 9.77
CA LYS A 120 -4.63 15.99 10.77
C LYS A 120 -4.09 16.14 12.20
N ASP A 121 -3.03 15.42 12.52
CA ASP A 121 -2.37 15.35 13.82
C ASP A 121 -0.84 15.39 13.66
N PRO A 122 -0.26 16.51 13.21
CA PRO A 122 1.18 16.60 12.95
C PRO A 122 2.03 16.32 14.20
N ILE A 123 1.55 16.72 15.38
CA ILE A 123 2.26 16.53 16.65
C ILE A 123 2.25 15.06 17.05
N GLY A 124 1.08 14.41 17.03
CA GLY A 124 0.97 13.00 17.37
C GLY A 124 1.63 12.10 16.34
N HIS A 125 1.55 12.44 15.05
CA HIS A 125 2.29 11.79 13.98
C HIS A 125 3.80 11.82 14.28
N ALA A 126 4.37 13.01 14.49
CA ALA A 126 5.79 13.16 14.80
C ALA A 126 6.19 12.42 16.10
N ALA A 127 5.35 12.44 17.13
CA ALA A 127 5.61 11.71 18.37
C ALA A 127 5.68 10.18 18.12
N ARG A 128 4.77 9.63 17.31
CA ARG A 128 4.76 8.20 16.94
C ARG A 128 5.95 7.84 16.05
N THR A 129 6.29 8.65 15.06
CA THR A 129 7.48 8.45 14.21
C THR A 129 8.77 8.43 15.03
N ASN A 130 8.86 9.27 16.07
CA ASN A 130 10.03 9.34 16.96
C ASN A 130 10.02 8.30 18.09
N THR A 131 9.02 7.41 18.13
CA THR A 131 8.94 6.34 19.13
C THR A 131 9.32 5.02 18.46
N PRO A 132 10.53 4.48 18.68
CA PRO A 132 10.96 3.23 18.05
C PRO A 132 10.09 2.04 18.48
N ASP A 133 9.81 1.13 17.55
CA ASP A 133 9.19 -0.16 17.82
C ASP A 133 10.04 -1.26 17.15
N PRO A 134 10.50 -2.28 17.90
CA PRO A 134 11.47 -3.25 17.40
C PRO A 134 10.95 -4.13 16.25
N ASN A 135 9.63 -4.25 16.07
CA ASN A 135 9.05 -5.05 15.00
C ASN A 135 8.64 -4.19 13.80
N TYR A 136 8.29 -2.92 14.04
CA TYR A 136 7.65 -2.06 13.04
C TYR A 136 8.49 -0.84 12.67
N ASP A 137 9.76 -0.77 13.06
CA ASP A 137 10.63 0.42 13.05
C ASP A 137 10.20 1.51 14.04
N ASN A 138 8.93 1.94 14.01
CA ASN A 138 8.37 2.93 14.93
C ASN A 138 6.86 2.72 15.20
N ALA A 139 6.33 3.48 16.15
CA ALA A 139 4.92 3.39 16.56
C ALA A 139 3.93 3.87 15.48
N GLU A 140 4.38 4.68 14.51
CA GLU A 140 3.55 5.19 13.42
C GLU A 140 3.36 4.13 12.33
N GLU A 141 4.42 3.44 11.92
CA GLU A 141 4.34 2.26 11.06
C GLU A 141 3.43 1.18 11.66
N LYS A 142 3.59 0.91 12.96
CA LYS A 142 2.71 -0.03 13.68
C LYS A 142 1.24 0.36 13.59
N ARG A 143 0.94 1.65 13.78
CA ARG A 143 -0.44 2.18 13.70
C ARG A 143 -1.03 1.94 12.32
N VAL A 144 -0.26 2.21 11.26
CA VAL A 144 -0.73 2.02 9.87
C VAL A 144 -0.86 0.55 9.52
N ILE A 145 0.12 -0.28 9.85
CA ILE A 145 0.13 -1.72 9.54
C ILE A 145 -1.03 -2.44 10.25
N GLN A 146 -1.21 -2.20 11.55
CA GLN A 146 -2.30 -2.83 12.31
C GLN A 146 -3.66 -2.20 12.03
N GLY A 147 -3.68 -0.99 11.48
CA GLY A 147 -4.89 -0.22 11.18
C GLY A 147 -5.28 -0.30 9.71
N SER A 148 -4.89 0.72 8.95
CA SER A 148 -5.37 0.94 7.58
C SER A 148 -4.81 -0.05 6.56
N GLU A 149 -3.58 -0.53 6.70
CA GLU A 149 -3.07 -1.59 5.82
C GLU A 149 -3.90 -2.87 5.99
N GLN A 150 -4.19 -3.25 7.24
CA GLN A 150 -5.00 -4.42 7.56
C GLN A 150 -6.42 -4.31 7.00
N SER A 151 -7.08 -3.17 7.17
CA SER A 151 -8.43 -2.94 6.65
C SER A 151 -8.45 -2.88 5.12
N THR A 152 -7.45 -2.23 4.51
CA THR A 152 -7.28 -2.16 3.06
C THR A 152 -7.11 -3.55 2.46
N SER A 153 -6.17 -4.33 2.97
CA SER A 153 -5.91 -5.69 2.51
C SER A 153 -7.18 -6.55 2.57
N PHE A 154 -7.96 -6.45 3.65
CA PHE A 154 -9.22 -7.19 3.76
C PHE A 154 -10.24 -6.76 2.70
N LEU A 155 -10.47 -5.45 2.54
CA LEU A 155 -11.44 -4.90 1.60
C LEU A 155 -11.03 -5.08 0.13
N LEU A 156 -9.73 -5.15 -0.15
CA LEU A 156 -9.21 -5.49 -1.49
C LEU A 156 -9.26 -7.00 -1.78
N GLY A 157 -9.49 -7.84 -0.77
CA GLY A 157 -9.54 -9.30 -0.88
C GLY A 157 -8.17 -9.98 -0.84
N GLU A 158 -7.15 -9.28 -0.32
CA GLU A 158 -5.78 -9.77 -0.17
C GLU A 158 -5.61 -10.64 1.08
N THR A 159 -6.38 -10.34 2.13
CA THR A 159 -6.50 -11.15 3.35
C THR A 159 -7.93 -11.65 3.56
N LYS A 160 -8.05 -12.76 4.27
CA LYS A 160 -9.33 -13.29 4.73
C LYS A 160 -9.71 -12.71 6.10
N GLN A 161 -10.97 -12.87 6.49
CA GLN A 161 -11.41 -12.52 7.85
C GLN A 161 -10.56 -13.25 8.90
N GLY A 162 -10.03 -12.50 9.87
CA GLY A 162 -9.15 -13.02 10.92
C GLY A 162 -7.70 -13.22 10.51
N GLN A 163 -7.34 -13.02 9.23
CA GLN A 163 -5.95 -13.07 8.78
C GLN A 163 -5.27 -11.70 8.91
N THR A 164 -4.13 -11.67 9.59
CA THR A 164 -3.28 -10.48 9.70
C THR A 164 -2.40 -10.26 8.47
N THR A 165 -2.18 -9.03 8.03
CA THR A 165 -1.23 -8.72 6.95
C THR A 165 0.19 -9.09 7.35
N ARG A 166 0.65 -8.58 8.49
CA ARG A 166 1.98 -8.83 9.07
C ARG A 166 2.06 -8.36 10.51
N THR A 167 3.09 -8.83 11.23
CA THR A 167 3.38 -8.46 12.62
C THR A 167 4.71 -7.72 12.77
N ASP A 168 5.27 -7.29 11.64
CA ASP A 168 6.50 -6.53 11.50
C ASP A 168 6.40 -5.58 10.28
N HIS A 169 7.41 -4.75 10.06
CA HIS A 169 7.52 -3.87 8.89
C HIS A 169 8.21 -4.55 7.68
N ASP A 170 8.60 -5.81 7.79
CA ASP A 170 9.42 -6.46 6.79
C ASP A 170 8.63 -7.08 5.63
N ALA A 171 9.32 -7.18 4.49
CA ALA A 171 8.90 -7.98 3.35
C ALA A 171 9.99 -9.01 3.05
N VAL A 172 9.58 -10.23 2.70
CA VAL A 172 10.50 -11.31 2.33
C VAL A 172 10.70 -11.41 0.83
N GLN A 173 9.70 -10.96 0.04
CA GLN A 173 9.77 -10.97 -1.42
C GLN A 173 9.11 -9.72 -2.00
N ILE A 174 9.55 -9.34 -3.20
CA ILE A 174 8.89 -8.37 -4.07
C ILE A 174 8.18 -9.13 -5.19
N ILE A 175 6.97 -8.71 -5.54
CA ILE A 175 6.26 -9.14 -6.74
C ILE A 175 6.21 -7.97 -7.72
N ILE A 176 6.78 -8.14 -8.91
CA ILE A 176 6.67 -7.17 -10.00
C ILE A 176 5.38 -7.46 -10.77
N THR A 177 4.37 -6.63 -10.52
CA THR A 177 3.03 -6.71 -11.14
C THR A 177 2.90 -5.74 -12.32
N LYS A 178 1.96 -6.04 -13.22
CA LYS A 178 1.52 -5.14 -14.30
C LYS A 178 0.32 -4.27 -13.91
N ASP A 179 -0.38 -4.67 -12.85
CA ASP A 179 -1.62 -4.09 -12.38
C ASP A 179 -1.45 -3.71 -10.89
N PRO A 180 -1.61 -2.42 -10.52
CA PRO A 180 -1.51 -1.96 -9.14
C PRO A 180 -2.49 -2.62 -8.17
N MET A 181 -3.60 -3.17 -8.66
CA MET A 181 -4.58 -3.89 -7.84
C MET A 181 -4.24 -5.37 -7.65
N SER A 182 -3.12 -5.84 -8.21
CA SER A 182 -2.79 -7.26 -8.27
C SER A 182 -1.58 -7.64 -7.43
N THR A 183 -1.68 -8.83 -6.83
CA THR A 183 -0.58 -9.53 -6.15
C THR A 183 0.03 -10.65 -7.01
N LYS A 184 -0.26 -10.65 -8.32
CA LYS A 184 0.29 -11.62 -9.29
C LYS A 184 1.38 -10.97 -10.12
N GLY A 185 2.49 -11.69 -10.30
CA GLY A 185 3.62 -11.15 -11.06
C GLY A 185 4.89 -11.98 -10.89
N LYS A 186 6.01 -11.43 -11.36
CA LYS A 186 7.33 -12.05 -11.18
C LYS A 186 7.81 -11.81 -9.76
N THR A 187 8.05 -12.88 -9.02
CA THR A 187 8.54 -12.80 -7.63
C THR A 187 10.06 -12.75 -7.57
N ILE A 188 10.59 -11.97 -6.63
CA ILE A 188 12.01 -11.77 -6.38
C ILE A 188 12.23 -11.84 -4.86
N ASN A 189 13.10 -12.74 -4.40
CA ASN A 189 13.47 -12.83 -2.98
C ASN A 189 14.31 -11.62 -2.56
N LEU A 190 14.03 -11.08 -1.38
CA LEU A 190 14.86 -10.03 -0.79
C LEU A 190 16.08 -10.65 -0.08
N PRO A 191 17.24 -9.98 -0.07
CA PRO A 191 18.42 -10.46 0.65
C PRO A 191 18.15 -10.56 2.15
N GLY A 192 18.68 -11.59 2.82
CA GLY A 192 18.60 -11.73 4.28
C GLY A 192 17.31 -12.37 4.82
N THR A 193 16.34 -12.69 3.96
CA THR A 193 15.02 -13.24 4.36
C THR A 193 14.79 -14.70 3.94
N LEU A 194 15.78 -15.31 3.27
CA LEU A 194 15.74 -16.75 2.98
C LEU A 194 16.14 -17.53 4.23
N PRO A 195 15.46 -18.66 4.53
CA PRO A 195 15.92 -19.56 5.58
C PRO A 195 17.37 -19.98 5.29
N PRO A 196 18.23 -20.08 6.34
CA PRO A 196 19.63 -20.41 6.15
C PRO A 196 19.78 -21.79 5.50
N VAL A 197 20.75 -21.93 4.59
CA VAL A 197 21.15 -23.24 4.08
C VAL A 197 21.93 -23.95 5.19
N ILE A 198 21.37 -25.03 5.74
CA ILE A 198 22.04 -25.83 6.77
C ILE A 198 23.02 -26.78 6.08
N ILE A 199 24.32 -26.51 6.20
CA ILE A 199 25.38 -27.46 5.83
C ILE A 199 25.68 -28.34 7.05
N LYS A 200 25.33 -29.63 7.00
CA LYS A 200 25.71 -30.62 8.02
C LYS A 200 26.87 -31.46 7.51
N SER A 201 27.99 -31.52 8.25
CA SER A 201 29.04 -32.50 8.02
C SER A 201 28.56 -33.90 8.43
N LYS A 202 28.93 -34.94 7.67
CA LYS A 202 28.71 -36.33 8.10
C LYS A 202 29.45 -36.57 9.43
N PRO A 203 28.85 -37.26 10.42
CA PRO A 203 29.56 -37.62 11.64
C PRO A 203 30.79 -38.46 11.28
N LYS A 204 31.93 -38.15 11.91
CA LYS A 204 33.11 -39.02 11.86
C LYS A 204 32.69 -40.38 12.40
N LYS A 205 32.88 -41.44 11.61
CA LYS A 205 32.88 -42.80 12.16
C LYS A 205 34.04 -42.84 13.16
N ASN A 206 33.73 -43.00 14.43
CA ASN A 206 34.75 -43.34 15.40
C ASN A 206 35.25 -44.73 14.99
N HIS A 207 36.53 -44.83 14.65
CA HIS A 207 37.20 -46.12 14.63
C HIS A 207 37.28 -46.56 16.10
N GLU A 208 36.53 -47.59 16.46
CA GLU A 208 36.84 -48.38 17.65
C GLU A 208 38.23 -48.97 17.41
N SER A 209 39.14 -48.64 18.32
CA SER A 209 40.45 -49.28 18.42
C SER A 209 40.28 -50.57 19.23
N ASP A 210 40.51 -51.71 18.58
CA ASP A 210 40.72 -53.02 19.22
C ASP A 210 41.99 -53.03 20.09
#